data_AF-E9FKS7-F1
#
_entry.id   AF-E9FKS7-F1
#
_cell.length_a   1.000
_cell.length_b   1.000
_cell.length_c   1.000
_cell.angle_alpha   90.00
_cell.angle_beta   90.00
_cell.angle_gamma   90.00
#
_symmetry.space_group_name_H-M   'P 1'
#
loop_
_entity.id
_entity.type
_entity.pdbx_description
1 polymer ?
#
loop_
_entity_poly.entity_id
_entity_poly.type
_entity_poly.pdbx_seq_one_letter_code
_entity_poly.pdbx_strand_id
1 'polypeptide(L)'
;MKQLSIEDAKQIELEILDYIDTLCKKHNINYIINYGTLIGAVRHQGFIPWDDDIDLSMPREDYQRFITIFQKEKSKYKLLSLETDKNYFNNFIKITDSTTKIIDTRNTKTYDSGVFIDIFPMDRFDDPKVIDICYKLESFKLLSFSKHKNIVYKDSLLKDWIRTAFWLLLRPVSPRYFANKIEKEIQKYSRDNGQYMAFIPSKSKEKEVFPSGTFDKTINLPFENLSLPAPEKFDTILTQFYGDYMTLPPEEKRFYSHEFHAYKLED
;
A
#
# COMPACT_ATOMS: atom_id res chain seq x y z
N MET A 1 26.18 -1.80 9.37
CA MET A 1 25.03 -1.61 8.46
C MET A 1 25.46 -0.68 7.34
N LYS A 2 25.20 -1.06 6.09
CA LYS A 2 25.56 -0.27 4.90
C LYS A 2 24.32 0.39 4.31
N GLN A 3 24.36 1.69 4.04
CA GLN A 3 23.24 2.37 3.37
C GLN A 3 23.07 1.83 1.94
N LEU A 4 21.82 1.54 1.56
CA LEU A 4 21.47 1.09 0.22
C LEU A 4 21.36 2.29 -0.73
N SER A 5 21.67 2.08 -2.00
CA SER A 5 21.20 2.96 -3.07
C SER A 5 19.75 2.63 -3.43
N ILE A 6 19.11 3.48 -4.23
CA ILE A 6 17.74 3.22 -4.72
C ILE A 6 17.73 2.02 -5.67
N GLU A 7 18.77 1.90 -6.49
CA GLU A 7 18.96 0.77 -7.39
C GLU A 7 19.13 -0.53 -6.61
N ASP A 8 19.86 -0.52 -5.48
CA ASP A 8 19.94 -1.68 -4.59
C ASP A 8 18.57 -2.03 -4.00
N ALA A 9 17.75 -1.03 -3.65
CA ALA A 9 16.39 -1.24 -3.14
C ALA A 9 15.49 -1.88 -4.19
N LYS A 10 15.44 -1.31 -5.39
CA LYS A 10 14.65 -1.81 -6.52
C LYS A 10 15.00 -3.26 -6.84
N GLN A 11 16.28 -3.60 -6.78
CA GLN A 11 16.72 -4.98 -6.97
C GLN A 11 16.18 -5.92 -5.88
N ILE A 12 16.18 -5.48 -4.61
CA ILE A 12 15.62 -6.26 -3.49
C ILE A 12 14.09 -6.37 -3.61
N GLU A 13 13.40 -5.31 -4.03
CA GLU A 13 11.97 -5.34 -4.31
C GLU A 13 11.64 -6.32 -5.44
N LEU A 14 12.41 -6.33 -6.54
CA LEU A 14 12.22 -7.32 -7.60
C LEU A 14 12.41 -8.76 -7.11
N GLU A 15 13.37 -9.02 -6.22
CA GLU A 15 13.51 -10.34 -5.58
C GLU A 15 12.28 -10.69 -4.71
N ILE A 16 11.74 -9.73 -3.95
CA ILE A 16 10.51 -9.93 -3.18
C ILE A 16 9.33 -10.20 -4.12
N LEU A 17 9.24 -9.48 -5.23
CA LEU A 17 8.15 -9.60 -6.20
C LEU A 17 8.15 -10.95 -6.90
N ASP A 18 9.31 -11.41 -7.37
CA ASP A 18 9.48 -12.74 -7.98
C ASP A 18 9.10 -13.85 -7.00
N TYR A 19 9.46 -13.69 -5.72
CA TYR A 19 9.07 -14.61 -4.67
C TYR A 19 7.55 -14.64 -4.44
N ILE A 20 6.91 -13.46 -4.37
CA ILE A 20 5.45 -13.35 -4.22
C ILE A 20 4.74 -13.96 -5.42
N ASP A 21 5.16 -13.65 -6.64
CA ASP A 21 4.59 -14.16 -7.89
C ASP A 21 4.67 -15.69 -7.94
N THR A 22 5.85 -16.25 -7.65
CA THR A 22 6.08 -17.70 -7.58
C THR A 22 5.16 -18.36 -6.55
N LEU A 23 5.04 -17.76 -5.35
CA LEU A 23 4.16 -18.27 -4.29
C LEU A 23 2.68 -18.21 -4.70
N CYS A 24 2.26 -17.11 -5.32
CA CYS A 24 0.88 -16.93 -5.77
C CYS A 24 0.51 -17.93 -6.86
N LYS A 25 1.38 -18.13 -7.87
CA LYS A 25 1.21 -19.13 -8.93
C LYS A 25 1.12 -20.56 -8.37
N LYS A 26 2.01 -20.90 -7.42
CA LYS A 26 2.02 -22.23 -6.77
C LYS A 26 0.70 -22.53 -6.03
N HIS A 27 0.06 -21.52 -5.47
CA HIS A 27 -1.12 -21.67 -4.61
C HIS A 27 -2.45 -21.18 -5.23
N ASN A 28 -2.44 -20.80 -6.51
CA ASN A 28 -3.59 -20.22 -7.20
C ASN A 28 -4.20 -19.06 -6.41
N ILE A 29 -3.36 -18.08 -6.06
CA ILE A 29 -3.77 -16.83 -5.42
C ILE A 29 -3.77 -15.76 -6.50
N ASN A 30 -4.91 -15.08 -6.69
CA ASN A 30 -4.98 -13.98 -7.64
C ASN A 30 -4.46 -12.71 -7.00
N TYR A 31 -3.61 -12.01 -7.73
CA TYR A 31 -3.17 -10.67 -7.40
C TYR A 31 -3.02 -9.86 -8.68
N ILE A 32 -2.92 -8.55 -8.54
CA ILE A 32 -2.61 -7.63 -9.63
C ILE A 32 -1.55 -6.63 -9.17
N ILE A 33 -0.75 -6.11 -10.11
CA ILE A 33 -0.01 -4.86 -9.91
C ILE A 33 -1.00 -3.69 -9.91
N ASN A 34 -0.75 -2.68 -9.07
CA ASN A 34 -1.64 -1.55 -8.89
C ASN A 34 -0.87 -0.23 -8.79
N TYR A 35 -1.59 0.90 -8.70
CA TYR A 35 -1.05 2.24 -8.46
C TYR A 35 0.19 2.60 -9.32
N GLY A 36 1.29 3.04 -8.70
CA GLY A 36 2.52 3.45 -9.39
C GLY A 36 3.15 2.32 -10.20
N THR A 37 3.10 1.09 -9.68
CA THR A 37 3.60 -0.11 -10.36
C THR A 37 2.84 -0.38 -11.66
N LEU A 38 1.52 -0.22 -11.67
CA LEU A 38 0.71 -0.39 -12.88
C LEU A 38 1.02 0.69 -13.93
N ILE A 39 1.21 1.95 -13.51
CA ILE A 39 1.68 3.01 -14.42
C ILE A 39 3.06 2.65 -14.97
N GLY A 40 3.97 2.16 -14.13
CA GLY A 40 5.30 1.70 -14.51
C GLY A 40 5.26 0.63 -15.59
N ALA A 41 4.49 -0.43 -15.39
CA ALA A 41 4.33 -1.51 -16.37
C ALA A 41 3.79 -1.00 -17.72
N VAL A 42 2.74 -0.17 -17.70
CA VAL A 42 2.10 0.33 -18.93
C VAL A 42 2.99 1.30 -19.69
N ARG A 43 3.66 2.22 -18.98
CA ARG A 43 4.37 3.35 -19.60
C ARG A 43 5.86 3.10 -19.83
N HIS A 44 6.50 2.36 -18.92
CA HIS A 44 7.96 2.17 -18.88
C HIS A 44 8.38 0.70 -19.01
N GLN A 45 7.43 -0.24 -18.94
CA GLN A 45 7.70 -1.68 -18.87
C GLN A 45 8.58 -2.06 -17.66
N GLY A 46 8.46 -1.30 -16.57
CA GLY A 46 9.32 -1.41 -15.39
C GLY A 46 9.02 -0.30 -14.38
N PHE A 47 9.97 0.01 -13.50
CA PHE A 47 9.79 1.10 -12.54
C PHE A 47 9.60 2.46 -13.24
N ILE A 48 8.82 3.34 -12.63
CA ILE A 48 8.91 4.77 -12.97
C ILE A 48 10.30 5.25 -12.50
N PRO A 49 11.06 6.02 -13.30
CA PRO A 49 12.46 6.34 -12.98
C PRO A 49 12.69 7.07 -11.65
N TRP A 50 11.68 7.74 -11.11
CA TRP A 50 11.71 8.49 -9.84
C TRP A 50 10.75 7.91 -8.79
N ASP A 51 10.35 6.65 -8.97
CA ASP A 51 9.53 5.88 -8.03
C ASP A 51 10.32 4.66 -7.55
N ASP A 52 10.13 4.28 -6.30
CA ASP A 52 10.88 3.27 -5.58
C ASP A 52 9.99 2.31 -4.79
N ASP A 53 8.69 2.27 -5.10
CA ASP A 53 7.71 1.39 -4.46
C ASP A 53 7.15 0.35 -5.44
N ILE A 54 6.79 -0.82 -4.89
CA ILE A 54 5.93 -1.80 -5.54
C ILE A 54 4.64 -2.00 -4.76
N ASP A 55 3.52 -1.79 -5.45
CA ASP A 55 2.16 -1.95 -4.94
C ASP A 55 1.44 -3.11 -5.65
N LEU A 56 1.02 -4.09 -4.87
CA LEU A 56 0.15 -5.18 -5.31
C LEU A 56 -1.23 -5.06 -4.70
N SER A 57 -2.21 -5.71 -5.30
CA SER A 57 -3.52 -5.85 -4.69
C SER A 57 -4.11 -7.23 -4.89
N MET A 58 -4.91 -7.68 -3.93
CA MET A 58 -5.54 -9.00 -3.94
C MET A 58 -7.02 -8.88 -3.57
N PRO A 59 -7.92 -9.67 -4.19
CA PRO A 59 -9.26 -9.89 -3.64
C PRO A 59 -9.19 -10.28 -2.16
N ARG A 60 -10.12 -9.81 -1.32
CA ARG A 60 -10.09 -10.05 0.14
C ARG A 60 -9.89 -11.51 0.53
N GLU A 61 -10.52 -12.44 -0.18
CA GLU A 61 -10.36 -13.88 0.05
C GLU A 61 -8.92 -14.33 -0.21
N ASP A 62 -8.37 -13.98 -1.37
CA ASP A 62 -6.99 -14.30 -1.75
C ASP A 62 -5.96 -13.64 -0.84
N TYR A 63 -6.22 -12.41 -0.39
CA TYR A 63 -5.43 -11.70 0.61
C TYR A 63 -5.33 -12.51 1.92
N GLN A 64 -6.45 -13.01 2.44
CA GLN A 64 -6.48 -13.83 3.67
C GLN A 64 -5.81 -15.20 3.48
N ARG A 65 -6.02 -15.83 2.31
CA ARG A 65 -5.34 -17.08 1.93
C ARG A 65 -3.83 -16.87 1.86
N PHE A 66 -3.38 -15.77 1.25
CA PHE A 66 -1.97 -15.41 1.13
C PHE A 66 -1.31 -15.24 2.49
N ILE A 67 -1.92 -14.49 3.42
CA ILE A 67 -1.43 -14.36 4.81
C ILE A 67 -1.22 -15.74 5.45
N THR A 68 -2.22 -16.61 5.37
CA THR A 68 -2.20 -17.96 5.97
C THR A 68 -1.10 -18.85 5.38
N ILE A 69 -0.88 -18.74 4.06
CA ILE A 69 0.15 -19.50 3.36
C ILE A 69 1.53 -18.96 3.70
N PHE A 70 1.72 -17.64 3.61
CA PHE A 70 3.01 -16.99 3.84
C PHE A 70 3.54 -17.25 5.26
N GLN A 71 2.67 -17.31 6.28
CA GLN A 71 3.06 -17.65 7.65
C GLN A 71 3.76 -19.01 7.80
N LYS A 72 3.58 -19.93 6.84
CA LYS A 72 4.18 -21.26 6.83
C LYS A 72 5.50 -21.32 6.04
N GLU A 73 5.77 -20.28 5.25
CA GLU A 73 6.96 -20.22 4.43
C GLU A 73 8.20 -19.96 5.29
N LYS A 74 9.33 -20.56 4.88
CA LYS A 74 10.63 -20.37 5.51
C LYS A 74 11.54 -19.64 4.53
N SER A 75 11.61 -18.33 4.65
CA SER A 75 12.46 -17.48 3.81
C SER A 75 13.07 -16.32 4.61
N LYS A 76 13.94 -15.53 3.95
CA LYS A 76 14.44 -14.27 4.51
C LYS A 76 13.36 -13.18 4.59
N TYR A 77 12.20 -13.40 3.98
CA TYR A 77 11.12 -12.43 3.95
C TYR A 77 10.19 -12.59 5.15
N LYS A 78 9.68 -11.47 5.66
CA LYS A 78 8.73 -11.41 6.78
C LYS A 78 7.42 -10.79 6.33
N LEU A 79 6.32 -11.35 6.81
CA LEU A 79 4.99 -10.77 6.69
C LEU A 79 4.75 -9.81 7.85
N LEU A 80 4.41 -8.56 7.53
CA LEU A 80 3.88 -7.60 8.49
C LEU A 80 2.39 -7.42 8.22
N SER A 81 1.54 -7.78 9.18
CA SER A 81 0.09 -7.64 9.06
C SER A 81 -0.54 -7.26 10.40
N LEU A 82 -1.73 -6.65 10.36
CA LEU A 82 -2.47 -6.25 11.55
C LEU A 82 -2.84 -7.46 12.43
N GLU A 83 -3.10 -8.59 11.77
CA GLU A 83 -3.53 -9.88 12.33
C GLU A 83 -2.39 -10.64 13.00
N THR A 84 -1.16 -10.47 12.52
CA THR A 84 -0.02 -11.34 12.88
C THR A 84 1.08 -10.64 13.66
N ASP A 85 1.19 -9.32 13.55
CA ASP A 85 2.16 -8.53 14.29
C ASP A 85 1.45 -7.48 15.17
N LYS A 86 1.71 -7.52 16.48
CA LYS A 86 1.14 -6.59 17.47
C LYS A 86 1.67 -5.16 17.39
N ASN A 87 2.79 -4.93 16.69
CA ASN A 87 3.42 -3.63 16.52
C ASN A 87 3.03 -2.96 15.20
N TYR A 88 2.65 -3.75 14.19
CA TYR A 88 2.19 -3.24 12.91
C TYR A 88 0.81 -2.58 13.02
N PHE A 89 0.46 -1.60 12.18
CA PHE A 89 -0.82 -0.88 12.34
C PHE A 89 -1.43 -0.35 11.05
N ASN A 90 -1.00 -0.86 9.89
CA ASN A 90 -1.71 -0.56 8.64
C ASN A 90 -2.82 -1.59 8.38
N ASN A 91 -3.68 -1.26 7.42
CA ASN A 91 -4.83 -2.08 7.01
C ASN A 91 -4.57 -2.85 5.69
N PHE A 92 -3.29 -2.96 5.33
CA PHE A 92 -2.73 -3.74 4.22
C PHE A 92 -1.52 -4.52 4.78
N ILE A 93 -0.96 -5.48 4.02
CA ILE A 93 0.23 -6.22 4.47
C ILE A 93 1.49 -5.71 3.79
N LYS A 94 2.64 -5.89 4.45
CA LYS A 94 3.95 -5.78 3.81
C LYS A 94 4.64 -7.12 3.78
N ILE A 95 5.31 -7.43 2.66
CA ILE A 95 6.36 -8.46 2.64
C ILE A 95 7.70 -7.74 2.65
N THR A 96 8.53 -7.98 3.67
CA THR A 96 9.78 -7.24 3.87
C THR A 96 11.01 -8.15 3.95
N ASP A 97 12.14 -7.71 3.37
CA ASP A 97 13.42 -8.41 3.47
C ASP A 97 14.07 -8.18 4.85
N SER A 98 14.16 -9.24 5.65
CA SER A 98 14.71 -9.18 7.01
C SER A 98 16.24 -8.98 7.09
N THR A 99 16.94 -9.04 5.97
CA THR A 99 18.37 -8.68 5.87
C THR A 99 18.58 -7.18 5.69
N THR A 100 17.51 -6.40 5.65
CA THR A 100 17.53 -4.95 5.50
C THR A 100 16.76 -4.25 6.61
N LYS A 101 16.98 -2.94 6.74
CA LYS A 101 16.31 -2.08 7.71
C LYS A 101 15.95 -0.73 7.09
N ILE A 102 14.71 -0.31 7.24
CA ILE A 102 14.25 1.06 6.95
C ILE A 102 14.14 1.84 8.25
N ILE A 103 14.70 3.05 8.26
CA ILE A 103 14.56 3.99 9.38
C ILE A 103 13.40 4.95 9.09
N ASP A 104 12.31 4.81 9.85
CA ASP A 104 11.17 5.71 9.76
C ASP A 104 11.49 7.07 10.40
N THR A 105 11.75 8.06 9.56
CA THR A 105 11.99 9.46 9.96
C THR A 105 10.70 10.28 10.02
N ARG A 106 9.56 9.72 9.62
CA ARG A 106 8.30 10.44 9.44
C ARG A 106 7.37 10.34 10.64
N ASN A 107 7.50 9.27 11.43
CA ASN A 107 6.54 8.93 12.47
C ASN A 107 7.14 8.98 13.88
N THR A 108 6.27 9.17 14.88
CA THR A 108 6.61 9.11 16.31
C THR A 108 6.40 7.72 16.90
N LYS A 109 5.50 6.93 16.32
CA LYS A 109 5.33 5.51 16.62
C LYS A 109 5.69 4.74 15.36
N THR A 110 6.60 3.79 15.49
CA THR A 110 7.18 3.04 14.38
C THR A 110 7.11 1.54 14.68
N TYR A 111 7.44 0.72 13.69
CA TYR A 111 7.62 -0.72 13.79
C TYR A 111 8.87 -1.09 12.99
N ASP A 112 9.44 -2.26 13.27
CA ASP A 112 10.60 -2.75 12.53
C ASP A 112 10.19 -3.17 11.12
N SER A 113 10.93 -2.70 10.12
CA SER A 113 10.75 -3.02 8.70
C SER A 113 12.10 -2.97 7.97
N GLY A 114 12.20 -3.68 6.86
CA GLY A 114 13.23 -3.54 5.83
C GLY A 114 12.62 -3.05 4.51
N VAL A 115 13.35 -3.16 3.40
CA VAL A 115 12.80 -3.01 2.03
C VAL A 115 11.59 -3.92 1.87
N PHE A 116 10.52 -3.45 1.24
CA PHE A 116 9.23 -4.13 1.27
C PHE A 116 8.43 -3.98 -0.03
N ILE A 117 7.41 -4.83 -0.18
CA ILE A 117 6.30 -4.66 -1.13
C ILE A 117 5.00 -4.53 -0.34
N ASP A 118 4.17 -3.55 -0.70
CA ASP A 118 2.85 -3.35 -0.13
C ASP A 118 1.79 -4.15 -0.90
N ILE A 119 0.92 -4.85 -0.18
CA ILE A 119 -0.17 -5.63 -0.77
C ILE A 119 -1.49 -5.19 -0.13
N PHE A 120 -2.34 -4.58 -0.95
CA PHE A 120 -3.62 -4.02 -0.51
C PHE A 120 -4.77 -5.02 -0.69
N PRO A 121 -5.66 -5.16 0.30
CA PRO A 121 -6.88 -5.90 0.11
C PRO A 121 -7.88 -5.10 -0.72
N MET A 122 -8.63 -5.82 -1.54
CA MET A 122 -9.70 -5.30 -2.37
C MET A 122 -11.04 -5.79 -1.83
N ASP A 123 -11.84 -4.86 -1.34
CA ASP A 123 -13.10 -5.12 -0.64
C ASP A 123 -14.31 -4.84 -1.52
N ARG A 124 -15.35 -5.67 -1.39
CA ARG A 124 -16.64 -5.50 -2.07
C ARG A 124 -17.72 -5.03 -1.09
N PHE A 125 -18.55 -4.08 -1.51
CA PHE A 125 -19.58 -3.46 -0.67
C PHE A 125 -20.70 -2.84 -1.51
N ASP A 126 -21.82 -2.52 -0.88
CA ASP A 126 -22.97 -1.84 -1.51
C ASP A 126 -23.09 -0.36 -1.08
N ASP A 127 -22.91 -0.07 0.21
CA ASP A 127 -23.10 1.27 0.75
C ASP A 127 -21.75 2.04 0.78
N PRO A 128 -21.56 3.06 -0.07
CA PRO A 128 -20.31 3.82 -0.15
C PRO A 128 -19.99 4.64 1.10
N LYS A 129 -20.89 4.73 2.09
CA LYS A 129 -20.57 5.36 3.39
C LYS A 129 -19.34 4.77 4.06
N VAL A 130 -19.02 3.50 3.81
CA VAL A 130 -17.80 2.87 4.33
C VAL A 130 -16.53 3.65 3.94
N ILE A 131 -16.50 4.26 2.75
CA ILE A 131 -15.36 5.05 2.27
C ILE A 131 -15.11 6.26 3.17
N ASP A 132 -16.15 7.04 3.47
CA ASP A 132 -16.03 8.22 4.33
C ASP A 132 -15.71 7.87 5.79
N ILE A 133 -16.29 6.78 6.30
CA ILE A 133 -16.04 6.30 7.66
C ILE A 133 -14.56 5.90 7.79
N CYS A 134 -14.08 5.06 6.87
CA CYS A 134 -12.71 4.57 6.87
C CYS A 134 -11.71 5.68 6.58
N TYR A 135 -12.01 6.64 5.69
CA TYR A 135 -11.17 7.82 5.45
C TYR A 135 -10.97 8.67 6.72
N LYS A 136 -12.05 8.91 7.49
CA LYS A 136 -11.98 9.66 8.75
C LYS A 136 -11.17 8.91 9.80
N LEU A 137 -11.40 7.60 9.96
CA LEU A 137 -10.64 6.76 10.88
C LEU A 137 -9.16 6.71 10.49
N GLU A 138 -8.84 6.63 9.20
CA GLU A 138 -7.47 6.65 8.69
C GLU A 138 -6.81 8.00 8.96
N SER A 139 -7.55 9.10 8.78
CA SER A 139 -7.06 10.44 9.14
C SER A 139 -6.71 10.55 10.63
N PHE A 140 -7.56 10.00 11.51
CA PHE A 140 -7.27 9.94 12.95
C PHE A 140 -6.10 9.01 13.27
N LYS A 141 -5.99 7.88 12.57
CA LYS A 141 -4.84 6.98 12.67
C LYS A 141 -3.55 7.73 12.36
N LEU A 142 -3.47 8.38 11.20
CA LEU A 142 -2.30 9.17 10.78
C LEU A 142 -1.92 10.23 11.82
N LEU A 143 -2.88 10.97 12.36
CA LEU A 143 -2.64 11.97 13.41
C LEU A 143 -2.12 11.35 14.72
N SER A 144 -2.49 10.10 15.03
CA SER A 144 -2.07 9.43 16.27
C SER A 144 -0.62 8.94 16.27
N PHE A 145 0.04 8.83 15.10
CA PHE A 145 1.40 8.33 14.99
C PHE A 145 2.38 9.21 14.22
N SER A 146 1.92 10.14 13.37
CA SER A 146 2.81 11.00 12.57
C SER A 146 3.56 12.04 13.41
N LYS A 147 4.75 12.45 12.97
CA LYS A 147 5.42 13.65 13.52
C LYS A 147 4.61 14.90 13.16
N HIS A 148 4.60 15.90 14.05
CA HIS A 148 3.83 17.14 13.88
C HIS A 148 4.15 17.85 12.54
N LYS A 149 5.43 17.93 12.17
CA LYS A 149 5.86 18.53 10.88
C LYS A 149 5.21 17.89 9.65
N ASN A 150 4.81 16.63 9.73
CA ASN A 150 4.24 15.86 8.61
C ASN A 150 2.71 15.92 8.54
N ILE A 151 2.05 16.57 9.51
CA ILE A 151 0.61 16.81 9.50
C ILE A 151 0.26 18.29 9.31
N VAL A 152 1.28 19.14 9.14
CA VAL A 152 1.15 20.57 8.86
C VAL A 152 1.55 20.82 7.40
N TYR A 153 0.57 20.99 6.52
CA TYR A 153 0.80 21.17 5.07
C TYR A 153 0.92 22.64 4.63
N LYS A 154 0.65 23.60 5.52
CA LYS A 154 0.65 25.05 5.19
C LYS A 154 -0.34 25.45 4.10
N ASP A 155 -1.37 24.61 3.87
CA ASP A 155 -2.43 24.86 2.90
C ASP A 155 -3.51 25.80 3.45
N SER A 156 -3.69 25.83 4.78
CA SER A 156 -4.60 26.74 5.47
C SER A 156 -4.29 26.78 6.96
N LEU A 157 -4.14 27.98 7.52
CA LEU A 157 -3.86 28.17 8.95
C LEU A 157 -4.92 27.52 9.83
N LEU A 158 -6.21 27.69 9.51
CA LEU A 158 -7.30 27.08 10.28
C LEU A 158 -7.22 25.55 10.24
N LYS A 159 -6.94 24.96 9.07
CA LYS A 159 -6.79 23.50 8.95
C LYS A 159 -5.58 22.99 9.72
N ASP A 160 -4.45 23.70 9.67
CA ASP A 160 -3.25 23.38 10.46
C ASP A 160 -3.52 23.40 11.97
N TRP A 161 -4.25 24.41 12.45
CA TRP A 161 -4.67 24.49 13.84
C TRP A 161 -5.55 23.32 14.26
N ILE A 162 -6.56 22.98 13.44
CA ILE A 162 -7.43 21.82 13.69
C ILE A 162 -6.59 20.53 13.73
N ARG A 163 -5.74 20.29 12.72
CA ARG A 163 -4.87 19.10 12.67
C ARG A 163 -3.94 19.04 13.87
N THR A 164 -3.38 20.17 14.30
CA THR A 164 -2.52 20.25 15.50
C THR A 164 -3.27 19.92 16.78
N ALA A 165 -4.49 20.45 16.96
CA ALA A 165 -5.32 20.13 18.11
C ALA A 165 -5.66 18.64 18.18
N PHE A 166 -6.12 18.04 17.07
CA PHE A 166 -6.37 16.60 17.00
C PHE A 166 -5.09 15.78 17.18
N TRP A 167 -3.96 16.20 16.61
CA TRP A 167 -2.67 15.54 16.80
C TRP A 167 -2.29 15.47 18.29
N LEU A 168 -2.43 16.57 19.04
CA LEU A 168 -2.19 16.58 20.49
C LEU A 168 -3.12 15.62 21.25
N LEU A 169 -4.42 15.65 20.92
CA LEU A 169 -5.45 14.82 21.57
C LEU A 169 -5.30 13.32 21.25
N LEU A 170 -4.91 12.97 20.03
CA LEU A 170 -4.86 11.60 19.54
C LEU A 170 -3.49 10.93 19.75
N ARG A 171 -2.43 11.69 20.05
CA ARG A 171 -1.10 11.17 20.33
C ARG A 171 -1.04 10.03 21.38
N PRO A 172 -1.78 10.05 22.51
CA PRO A 172 -1.75 8.92 23.45
C PRO A 172 -2.51 7.67 22.94
N VAL A 173 -3.38 7.81 21.94
CA VAL A 173 -4.18 6.70 21.41
C VAL A 173 -3.31 5.84 20.49
N SER A 174 -3.34 4.52 20.65
CA SER A 174 -2.60 3.62 19.76
C SER A 174 -3.15 3.69 18.33
N PRO A 175 -2.30 3.78 17.29
CA PRO A 175 -2.76 3.71 15.90
C PRO A 175 -3.49 2.40 15.59
N ARG A 176 -3.14 1.31 16.30
CA ARG A 176 -3.86 0.03 16.20
C ARG A 176 -5.33 0.13 16.61
N TYR A 177 -5.70 1.04 17.50
CA TYR A 177 -7.10 1.24 17.85
C TYR A 177 -7.93 1.64 16.62
N PHE A 178 -7.41 2.61 15.85
CA PHE A 178 -8.04 3.06 14.61
C PHE A 178 -7.98 1.98 13.53
N ALA A 179 -6.83 1.31 13.36
CA ALA A 179 -6.70 0.21 12.39
C ALA A 179 -7.74 -0.90 12.63
N ASN A 180 -7.94 -1.31 13.88
CA ASN A 180 -8.94 -2.32 14.23
C ASN A 180 -10.38 -1.80 14.05
N LYS A 181 -10.64 -0.51 14.26
CA LYS A 181 -11.95 0.08 13.95
C LYS A 181 -12.22 0.12 12.45
N ILE A 182 -11.23 0.44 11.65
CA ILE A 182 -11.32 0.43 10.19
C ILE A 182 -11.70 -0.98 9.72
N GLU A 183 -10.97 -2.00 10.17
CA GLU A 183 -11.24 -3.39 9.81
C GLU A 183 -12.66 -3.83 10.21
N LYS A 184 -13.13 -3.44 11.41
CA LYS A 184 -14.52 -3.72 11.84
C LYS A 184 -15.57 -3.06 10.95
N GLU A 185 -15.35 -1.81 10.52
CA GLU A 185 -16.28 -1.15 9.61
C GLU A 185 -16.20 -1.77 8.21
N ILE A 186 -15.03 -2.12 7.69
CA ILE A 186 -14.90 -2.85 6.42
C ILE A 186 -15.70 -4.16 6.47
N GLN A 187 -15.50 -4.98 7.51
CA GLN A 187 -16.23 -6.25 7.67
C GLN A 187 -17.75 -6.07 7.75
N LYS A 188 -18.21 -5.05 8.47
CA LYS A 188 -19.64 -4.74 8.61
C LYS A 188 -20.31 -4.39 7.28
N TYR A 189 -19.60 -3.67 6.41
CA TYR A 189 -20.11 -3.24 5.11
C TYR A 189 -19.79 -4.22 3.97
N SER A 190 -18.91 -5.19 4.20
CA SER A 190 -18.48 -6.19 3.22
C SER A 190 -19.64 -7.03 2.70
N ARG A 191 -19.66 -7.26 1.39
CA ARG A 191 -20.65 -8.09 0.68
C ARG A 191 -19.95 -8.86 -0.44
N ASP A 192 -20.04 -10.18 -0.44
CA ASP A 192 -19.40 -11.03 -1.46
C ASP A 192 -19.79 -10.64 -2.90
N ASN A 193 -21.07 -10.30 -3.07
CA ASN A 193 -21.67 -9.82 -4.33
C ASN A 193 -21.97 -8.31 -4.29
N GLY A 194 -21.16 -7.53 -3.57
CA GLY A 194 -21.32 -6.08 -3.48
C GLY A 194 -21.32 -5.43 -4.85
N GLN A 195 -22.05 -4.33 -5.01
CA GLN A 195 -22.13 -3.57 -6.27
C GLN A 195 -20.82 -2.86 -6.62
N TYR A 196 -20.04 -2.53 -5.60
CA TYR A 196 -18.78 -1.82 -5.72
C TYR A 196 -17.62 -2.64 -5.17
N MET A 197 -16.43 -2.29 -5.63
CA MET A 197 -15.16 -2.76 -5.10
C MET A 197 -14.17 -1.60 -4.95
N ALA A 198 -13.37 -1.62 -3.88
CA ALA A 198 -12.38 -0.58 -3.61
C ALA A 198 -11.22 -1.09 -2.75
N PHE A 199 -10.15 -0.30 -2.72
CA PHE A 199 -9.06 -0.45 -1.76
C PHE A 199 -9.35 0.47 -0.56
N ILE A 200 -9.65 -0.12 0.61
CA ILE A 200 -10.15 0.59 1.79
C ILE A 200 -9.23 0.34 2.99
N PRO A 201 -8.80 1.36 3.75
CA PRO A 201 -9.04 2.79 3.56
C PRO A 201 -8.15 3.40 2.48
N SER A 202 -8.60 4.48 1.84
CA SER A 202 -7.74 5.26 0.93
C SER A 202 -7.97 6.76 1.07
N LYS A 203 -6.90 7.53 0.83
CA LYS A 203 -6.90 9.00 0.74
C LYS A 203 -7.61 9.52 -0.51
N SER A 204 -7.71 8.70 -1.56
CA SER A 204 -8.32 9.06 -2.84
C SER A 204 -9.85 8.93 -2.83
N LYS A 205 -10.43 8.44 -1.72
CA LYS A 205 -11.88 8.36 -1.46
C LYS A 205 -12.65 7.76 -2.64
N GLU A 206 -13.56 8.51 -3.25
CA GLU A 206 -14.47 8.06 -4.30
C GLU A 206 -13.73 7.61 -5.57
N LYS A 207 -12.50 8.10 -5.81
CA LYS A 207 -11.67 7.64 -6.94
C LYS A 207 -11.25 6.17 -6.83
N GLU A 208 -11.32 5.59 -5.65
CA GLU A 208 -10.97 4.17 -5.41
C GLU A 208 -12.17 3.26 -5.58
N VAL A 209 -13.36 3.81 -5.80
CA VAL A 209 -14.59 3.05 -5.90
C VAL A 209 -14.84 2.69 -7.36
N PHE A 210 -14.88 1.40 -7.63
CA PHE A 210 -15.14 0.86 -8.96
C PHE A 210 -16.38 -0.03 -8.94
N PRO A 211 -17.11 -0.16 -10.05
CA PRO A 211 -18.12 -1.21 -10.19
C PRO A 211 -17.48 -2.58 -9.98
N SER A 212 -18.20 -3.48 -9.30
CA SER A 212 -17.74 -4.86 -9.16
C SER A 212 -17.46 -5.52 -10.51
N GLY A 213 -16.41 -6.34 -10.57
CA GLY A 213 -15.93 -6.95 -11.80
C GLY A 213 -14.95 -6.10 -12.60
N THR A 214 -14.57 -4.92 -12.12
CA THR A 214 -13.58 -4.06 -12.79
C THR A 214 -12.19 -4.72 -12.85
N PHE A 215 -11.83 -5.52 -11.85
CA PHE A 215 -10.52 -6.15 -11.71
C PHE A 215 -10.53 -7.68 -11.96
N ASP A 216 -11.68 -8.26 -12.36
CA ASP A 216 -11.84 -9.72 -12.46
C ASP A 216 -11.03 -10.34 -13.61
N LYS A 217 -10.84 -9.60 -14.70
CA LYS A 217 -10.03 -10.02 -15.84
C LYS A 217 -8.65 -9.40 -15.77
N THR A 218 -7.64 -10.24 -15.95
CA THR A 218 -6.25 -9.83 -15.97
C THR A 218 -5.60 -10.11 -17.32
N ILE A 219 -4.59 -9.31 -17.63
CA ILE A 219 -3.64 -9.50 -18.71
C ILE A 219 -2.23 -9.51 -18.10
N ASN A 220 -1.26 -10.12 -18.78
CA ASN A 220 0.12 -10.04 -18.34
C ASN A 220 0.83 -8.87 -19.03
N LEU A 221 1.43 -7.98 -18.24
CA LEU A 221 2.25 -6.87 -18.73
C LEU A 221 3.73 -7.10 -18.36
N PRO A 222 4.68 -6.64 -19.20
CA PRO A 222 6.09 -6.66 -18.84
C PRO A 222 6.37 -5.66 -17.70
N PHE A 223 7.19 -6.08 -16.76
CA PHE A 223 7.73 -5.23 -15.70
C PHE A 223 9.14 -5.70 -15.36
N GLU A 224 10.14 -4.93 -15.78
CA GLU A 224 11.55 -5.31 -15.70
C GLU A 224 11.78 -6.68 -16.38
N ASN A 225 12.30 -7.67 -15.65
CA ASN A 225 12.50 -9.03 -16.12
C ASN A 225 11.31 -9.97 -15.87
N LEU A 226 10.18 -9.44 -15.38
CA LEU A 226 8.99 -10.22 -15.01
C LEU A 226 7.82 -9.97 -15.97
N SER A 227 6.86 -10.88 -15.93
CA SER A 227 5.56 -10.76 -16.60
C SER A 227 4.47 -10.91 -15.55
N LEU A 228 3.78 -9.81 -15.25
CA LEU A 228 2.94 -9.68 -14.06
C LEU A 228 1.46 -9.48 -14.43
N PRO A 229 0.53 -10.03 -13.62
CA PRO A 229 -0.89 -9.81 -13.82
C PRO A 229 -1.25 -8.34 -13.55
N ALA A 230 -1.90 -7.72 -14.52
CA ALA A 230 -2.47 -6.39 -14.47
C ALA A 230 -3.96 -6.45 -14.82
N PRO A 231 -4.81 -5.55 -14.31
CA PRO A 231 -6.21 -5.52 -14.71
C PRO A 231 -6.34 -5.23 -16.21
N GLU A 232 -7.17 -5.99 -16.94
CA GLU A 232 -7.45 -5.78 -18.37
C GLU A 232 -7.94 -4.34 -18.63
N LYS A 233 -8.68 -3.77 -17.67
CA LYS A 233 -9.21 -2.40 -17.69
C LYS A 233 -8.27 -1.36 -17.08
N PHE A 234 -6.94 -1.59 -17.14
CA PHE A 234 -5.96 -0.69 -16.54
C PHE A 234 -6.15 0.77 -16.96
N ASP A 235 -6.51 1.05 -18.22
CA ASP A 235 -6.69 2.42 -18.70
C ASP A 235 -7.82 3.14 -17.97
N THR A 236 -8.98 2.49 -17.81
CA THR A 236 -10.11 3.04 -17.04
C THR A 236 -9.72 3.30 -15.58
N ILE A 237 -9.00 2.35 -14.97
CA ILE A 237 -8.57 2.44 -13.57
C ILE A 237 -7.59 3.60 -13.37
N LEU A 238 -6.54 3.66 -14.19
CA LEU A 238 -5.50 4.69 -14.11
C LEU A 238 -6.05 6.07 -14.45
N THR A 239 -6.96 6.19 -15.42
CA THR A 239 -7.64 7.46 -15.72
C THR A 239 -8.49 7.94 -14.55
N GLN A 240 -9.23 7.05 -13.87
CA GLN A 240 -10.02 7.44 -12.70
C GLN A 240 -9.14 7.95 -11.55
N PHE A 241 -8.00 7.32 -11.31
CA PHE A 241 -7.06 7.75 -10.28
C PHE A 241 -6.36 9.06 -10.61
N TYR A 242 -5.69 9.07 -11.76
CA TYR A 242 -4.63 10.02 -12.07
C TYR A 242 -4.97 10.98 -13.22
N GLY A 243 -6.07 10.73 -13.95
CA GLY A 243 -6.41 11.49 -15.16
C GLY A 243 -5.51 11.07 -16.32
N ASP A 244 -4.84 12.04 -16.95
CA ASP A 244 -3.85 11.77 -18.00
C ASP A 244 -2.55 11.22 -17.41
N TYR A 245 -2.54 9.92 -17.11
CA TYR A 245 -1.42 9.21 -16.50
C TYR A 245 -0.26 8.95 -17.48
N MET A 246 -0.50 9.07 -18.79
CA MET A 246 0.51 8.86 -19.82
C MET A 246 1.44 10.07 -19.94
N THR A 247 0.91 11.28 -19.72
CA THR A 247 1.73 12.48 -19.63
C THR A 247 2.61 12.45 -18.38
N LEU A 248 3.91 12.66 -18.58
CA LEU A 248 4.85 12.74 -17.47
C LEU A 248 4.57 13.99 -16.63
N PRO A 249 4.67 13.91 -15.29
CA PRO A 249 4.61 15.11 -14.46
C PRO A 249 5.76 16.07 -14.84
N PRO A 250 5.63 17.38 -14.55
CA PRO A 250 6.74 18.33 -14.68
C PRO A 250 7.99 17.87 -13.93
N GLU A 251 9.19 18.24 -14.41
CA GLU A 251 10.47 17.78 -13.84
C GLU A 251 10.61 18.10 -12.36
N GLU A 252 10.11 19.25 -11.92
CA GLU A 252 10.11 19.66 -10.51
C GLU A 252 9.26 18.76 -9.59
N LYS A 253 8.41 17.90 -10.18
CA LYS A 253 7.61 16.89 -9.49
C LYS A 253 8.13 15.46 -9.69
N ARG A 254 9.24 15.28 -10.43
CA ARG A 254 9.90 13.98 -10.66
C ARG A 254 10.99 13.74 -9.61
N PHE A 255 10.57 13.52 -8.38
CA PHE A 255 11.46 13.21 -7.27
C PHE A 255 10.93 12.02 -6.49
N TYR A 256 11.83 11.28 -5.85
CA TYR A 256 11.46 10.20 -4.93
C TYR A 256 10.68 10.79 -3.76
N SER A 257 9.39 10.45 -3.68
CA SER A 257 8.50 10.97 -2.64
C SER A 257 8.84 10.42 -1.25
N HIS A 258 9.60 9.33 -1.19
CA HIS A 258 10.03 8.68 0.02
C HIS A 258 11.47 9.08 0.36
N GLU A 259 11.69 9.56 1.59
CA GLU A 259 13.05 9.74 2.12
C GLU A 259 13.67 8.33 2.28
N PHE A 260 14.54 7.96 1.34
CA PHE A 260 15.14 6.62 1.27
C PHE A 260 16.22 6.42 2.34
N HIS A 261 15.80 5.94 3.51
CA HIS A 261 16.68 5.58 4.63
C HIS A 261 16.70 4.06 4.85
N ALA A 262 17.11 3.32 3.82
CA ALA A 262 17.26 1.87 3.88
C ALA A 262 18.73 1.44 4.02
N TYR A 263 18.95 0.36 4.77
CA TYR A 263 20.27 -0.16 5.10
C TYR A 263 20.29 -1.68 4.97
N LYS A 264 21.38 -2.23 4.46
CA LYS A 264 21.70 -3.66 4.57
C LYS A 264 22.30 -3.93 5.95
N LEU A 265 21.78 -4.95 6.62
CA LEU A 265 22.35 -5.44 7.87
C LEU A 265 23.65 -6.18 7.55
N GLU A 266 24.66 -5.97 8.39
CA GLU A 266 25.89 -6.77 8.37
C GLU A 266 25.66 -7.95 9.32
N ASP A 267 26.18 -9.12 8.95
CA ASP A 267 26.10 -10.34 9.75
C ASP A 267 26.81 -10.20 11.10
#